data_AF-A0A8X8XHX8-F1
#
_entry.id   AF-A0A8X8XHX8-F1
#
_cell.length_a   1.000
_cell.length_b   1.000
_cell.length_c   1.000
_cell.angle_alpha   90.00
_cell.angle_beta   90.00
_cell.angle_gamma   90.00
#
_symmetry.space_group_name_H-M   'P 1'
#
loop_
_entity.id
_entity.type
_entity.pdbx_description
1 polymer ?
#
loop_
_entity_poly.entity_id
_entity_poly.type
_entity_poly.pdbx_seq_one_letter_code
_entity_poly.pdbx_strand_id
1 'polypeptide(L)'
;MERKQGGEEGVQNSKITINGDDENLSLLKREIACHSLFSLMVESHLNCLKLCLGKMENNAINNPSASLPNQHANLFTADQSELDKFMEAYCVTLKKLKEEMEEPQQESMEFINIMYSQLDDLLLDTPSSS
;
A
#
# COMPACT_ATOMS: atom_id res chain seq x y z
N MET A 1 -11.86 -24.35 -37.81
CA MET A 1 -11.51 -24.57 -36.38
C MET A 1 -10.07 -24.13 -36.22
N GLU A 2 -9.84 -22.84 -36.04
CA GLU A 2 -8.51 -22.29 -35.79
C GLU A 2 -8.48 -21.82 -34.33
N ARG A 3 -7.62 -22.45 -33.55
CA ARG A 3 -7.43 -22.14 -32.14
C ARG A 3 -6.49 -20.95 -32.03
N LYS A 4 -6.98 -19.90 -31.39
CA LYS A 4 -6.21 -18.76 -30.88
C LYS A 4 -5.46 -19.21 -29.62
N GLN A 5 -4.13 -19.21 -29.63
CA GLN A 5 -3.27 -19.21 -28.43
C GLN A 5 -2.47 -17.91 -28.55
N GLY A 6 -2.58 -16.92 -27.66
CA GLY A 6 -2.63 -17.02 -26.20
C GLY A 6 -1.32 -16.41 -25.74
N GLY A 7 -1.25 -15.08 -25.68
CA GLY A 7 -0.05 -14.35 -25.30
C GLY A 7 0.20 -14.46 -23.80
N GLU A 8 1.41 -14.87 -23.43
CA GLU A 8 1.94 -14.70 -22.08
C GLU A 8 2.41 -13.25 -21.94
N GLU A 9 1.62 -12.41 -21.27
CA GLU A 9 2.15 -11.16 -20.73
C GLU A 9 2.98 -11.49 -19.49
N GLY A 10 4.28 -11.67 -19.71
CA GLY A 10 5.26 -11.64 -18.63
C GLY A 10 5.30 -10.25 -18.01
N VAL A 11 4.99 -10.17 -16.72
CA VAL A 11 5.18 -8.99 -15.88
C VAL A 11 6.63 -8.55 -15.99
N GLN A 12 6.89 -7.51 -16.79
CA GLN A 12 8.20 -6.90 -16.90
C GLN A 12 8.44 -6.09 -15.63
N ASN A 13 9.13 -6.68 -14.65
CA ASN A 13 9.79 -5.90 -13.62
C ASN A 13 10.74 -4.93 -14.34
N SER A 14 10.44 -3.64 -14.28
CA SER A 14 11.26 -2.58 -14.87
C SER A 14 12.62 -2.56 -14.17
N LYS A 15 13.61 -3.26 -14.77
CA LYS A 15 15.00 -3.17 -14.35
C LYS A 15 15.50 -1.78 -14.70
N ILE A 16 15.41 -0.85 -13.76
CA ILE A 16 16.02 0.48 -13.86
C ILE A 16 17.54 0.24 -13.92
N THR A 17 18.13 0.38 -15.11
CA THR A 17 19.58 0.33 -15.29
C THR A 17 20.13 1.70 -14.90
N ILE A 18 20.65 1.81 -13.67
CA ILE A 18 21.37 3.01 -13.25
C ILE A 18 22.81 2.88 -13.76
N ASN A 19 23.21 3.76 -14.67
CA ASN A 19 24.56 3.81 -15.26
C ASN A 19 25.59 4.39 -14.27
N GLY A 20 25.71 3.79 -13.08
CA GLY A 20 26.72 4.09 -12.08
C GLY A 20 27.51 2.84 -11.72
N ASP A 21 28.79 2.99 -11.40
CA ASP A 21 29.57 1.95 -10.75
C ASP A 21 28.97 1.58 -9.38
N ASP A 22 29.19 0.34 -8.95
CA ASP A 22 28.55 -0.24 -7.75
C ASP A 22 28.79 0.60 -6.49
N GLU A 23 29.94 1.27 -6.41
CA GLU A 23 30.29 2.16 -5.30
C GLU A 23 29.41 3.41 -5.24
N ASN A 24 29.20 4.11 -6.36
CA ASN A 24 28.35 5.29 -6.41
C ASN A 24 26.88 4.94 -6.15
N LEU A 25 26.41 3.80 -6.64
CA LEU A 25 25.07 3.30 -6.32
C LEU A 25 24.92 3.02 -4.81
N SER A 26 25.96 2.44 -4.18
CA SER A 26 25.95 2.20 -2.74
C SER A 26 25.95 3.49 -1.92
N LEU A 27 26.70 4.51 -2.37
CA LEU A 27 26.70 5.83 -1.73
C LEU A 27 25.32 6.49 -1.83
N LEU A 28 24.70 6.46 -3.01
CA LEU A 28 23.36 7.01 -3.24
C LEU A 28 22.30 6.30 -2.39
N LYS A 29 22.32 4.95 -2.34
CA LYS A 29 21.40 4.19 -1.49
C LYS A 29 21.55 4.57 -0.02
N ARG A 30 22.78 4.76 0.45
CA ARG A 30 23.05 5.20 1.83
C ARG A 30 22.54 6.62 2.08
N GLU A 31 22.74 7.54 1.14
CA GLU A 31 22.23 8.91 1.22
C GLU A 31 20.70 8.92 1.33
N ILE A 32 20.01 8.15 0.49
CA ILE A 32 18.56 7.96 0.54
C ILE A 32 18.13 7.35 1.89
N ALA A 33 18.81 6.30 2.34
CA ALA A 33 18.44 5.60 3.58
C ALA A 33 18.69 6.43 4.85
N CYS A 34 19.66 7.33 4.83
CA CYS A 34 19.96 8.26 5.92
C CYS A 34 19.13 9.55 5.85
N HIS A 35 18.27 9.70 4.84
CA HIS A 35 17.44 10.89 4.68
C HIS A 35 16.37 10.98 5.77
N SER A 36 16.14 12.18 6.31
CA SER A 36 15.19 12.41 7.42
C SER A 36 13.76 11.93 7.11
N LEU A 37 13.33 12.08 5.86
CA LEU A 37 12.01 11.66 5.37
C LEU A 37 11.91 10.17 5.00
N PHE A 38 13.02 9.43 4.95
CA PHE A 38 13.01 8.04 4.51
C PHE A 38 12.15 7.14 5.41
N SER A 39 12.25 7.33 6.73
CA SER A 39 11.44 6.57 7.69
C SER A 39 9.93 6.78 7.48
N LEU A 40 9.51 8.03 7.26
CA LEU A 40 8.10 8.38 7.01
C LEU A 40 7.57 7.77 5.70
N MET A 41 8.40 7.78 4.66
CA MET A 41 8.07 7.15 3.39
C MET A 41 7.82 5.65 3.55
N VAL A 42 8.74 4.95 4.22
CA VAL A 42 8.63 3.51 4.46
C VAL A 42 7.37 3.21 5.27
N GLU A 43 7.10 3.98 6.32
CA GLU A 43 5.89 3.83 7.13
C GLU A 43 4.62 4.02 6.30
N SER A 44 4.56 5.08 5.49
CA SER A 44 3.42 5.37 4.60
C SER A 44 3.18 4.21 3.63
N HIS A 45 4.25 3.67 3.06
CA HIS A 45 4.20 2.52 2.16
C HIS A 45 3.66 1.26 2.84
N LEU A 46 4.18 0.93 4.03
CA LEU A 46 3.72 -0.22 4.80
C LEU A 46 2.25 -0.09 5.21
N ASN A 47 1.79 1.11 5.55
CA ASN A 47 0.39 1.35 5.89
C ASN A 47 -0.55 1.13 4.69
N CYS A 48 -0.16 1.52 3.47
CA CYS A 48 -0.90 1.20 2.26
C CYS A 48 -0.92 -0.32 2.00
N LEU A 49 0.22 -1.00 2.12
CA LEU A 49 0.28 -2.45 1.93
C LEU A 49 -0.61 -3.22 2.91
N LYS A 50 -0.67 -2.80 4.17
CA LYS A 50 -1.56 -3.40 5.18
C LYS A 50 -3.04 -3.34 4.79
N LEU A 51 -3.47 -2.26 4.15
CA LEU A 51 -4.85 -2.17 3.63
C LEU A 51 -5.05 -3.12 2.45
N CYS A 52 -4.10 -3.19 1.53
CA CYS A 52 -4.22 -4.05 0.35
C CYS A 52 -4.17 -5.55 0.66
N LEU A 53 -3.39 -5.96 1.66
CA LEU A 53 -3.21 -7.37 2.03
C LEU A 53 -4.29 -7.88 2.99
N GLY A 54 -5.21 -7.02 3.42
CA GLY A 54 -6.20 -7.32 4.46
C GLY A 54 -5.55 -7.61 5.82
N LYS A 55 -6.36 -7.99 6.82
CA LYS A 55 -5.84 -8.55 8.08
C LYS A 55 -5.27 -9.95 7.83
N MET A 56 -4.18 -10.06 7.10
CA MET A 56 -3.26 -11.16 7.33
C MET A 56 -2.79 -10.98 8.78
N GLU A 57 -3.04 -11.96 9.65
CA GLU A 57 -2.61 -11.95 11.05
C GLU A 57 -1.08 -11.86 11.13
N ASN A 58 -0.55 -10.66 10.94
CA ASN A 58 0.80 -10.31 11.30
C ASN A 58 0.78 -10.09 12.81
N ASN A 59 0.88 -11.18 13.57
CA ASN A 59 0.94 -11.18 15.03
C ASN A 59 2.25 -10.59 15.59
N ALA A 60 2.88 -9.67 14.85
CA ALA A 60 4.08 -8.95 15.26
C ALA A 60 4.06 -7.57 14.62
N ILE A 61 4.48 -6.55 15.37
CA ILE A 61 4.51 -5.12 15.01
C ILE A 61 3.19 -4.37 15.29
N ASN A 62 2.60 -4.60 16.46
CA ASN A 62 1.92 -3.51 17.17
C ASN A 62 2.97 -2.78 18.01
N ASN A 63 3.58 -1.74 17.46
CA ASN A 63 4.21 -0.70 18.27
C ASN A 63 3.43 0.59 18.02
N PRO A 64 2.69 1.14 19.01
CA PRO A 64 2.02 2.41 18.85
C PRO A 64 3.05 3.53 19.00
N SER A 65 3.80 3.83 17.95
CA SER A 65 4.64 5.03 17.94
C SER A 65 3.83 6.22 17.41
N ALA A 66 3.40 7.04 18.37
CA ALA A 66 3.18 8.48 18.28
C ALA A 66 2.44 9.01 17.03
N SER A 67 1.23 9.51 17.28
CA SER A 67 0.61 10.52 16.44
C SER A 67 1.56 11.72 16.26
N LEU A 68 2.26 11.77 15.14
CA LEU A 68 2.91 13.00 14.69
C LEU A 68 1.79 13.95 14.23
N PRO A 69 1.77 15.20 14.73
CA PRO A 69 0.72 16.13 14.37
C PRO A 69 0.76 16.32 12.85
N ASN A 70 -0.38 16.07 12.22
CA ASN A 70 -0.69 16.40 10.83
C ASN A 70 -0.68 17.93 10.70
N GLN A 71 0.52 18.52 10.75
CA GLN A 71 0.70 19.89 10.33
C GLN A 71 0.64 19.84 8.82
N HIS A 72 -0.40 20.47 8.29
CA HIS A 72 -0.42 20.97 6.93
C HIS A 72 0.80 21.89 6.77
N ALA A 73 1.95 21.31 6.47
CA ALA A 73 3.14 22.09 6.16
C ALA A 73 2.92 22.64 4.76
N ASN A 74 2.69 23.95 4.70
CA ASN A 74 3.03 24.75 3.53
C ASN A 74 4.48 24.40 3.14
N LEU A 75 4.70 23.54 2.15
CA LEU A 75 6.02 22.93 1.90
C LEU A 75 6.46 23.02 0.45
N PHE A 76 6.25 24.18 -0.16
CA PHE A 76 7.10 24.59 -1.28
C PHE A 76 7.94 25.78 -0.81
N THR A 77 8.94 25.52 0.04
CA THR A 77 10.07 26.44 0.15
C THR A 77 10.92 26.27 -1.11
N ALA A 78 11.34 27.38 -1.73
CA ALA A 78 12.06 27.36 -3.00
C ALA A 78 13.39 26.56 -2.95
N ASP A 79 13.88 26.24 -1.75
CA ASP A 79 15.17 25.58 -1.50
C ASP A 79 15.09 24.07 -1.20
N GLN A 80 13.94 23.41 -1.36
CA GLN A 80 13.88 21.94 -1.15
C GLN A 80 14.61 21.18 -2.27
N SER A 81 15.41 20.19 -1.88
CA SER A 81 16.10 19.32 -2.83
C SER A 81 15.10 18.53 -3.67
N GLU A 82 15.54 18.02 -4.83
CA GLU A 82 14.69 17.15 -5.65
C GLU A 82 14.29 15.88 -4.89
N LEU A 83 15.18 15.37 -4.02
CA LEU A 83 14.91 14.21 -3.19
C LEU A 83 13.80 14.51 -2.17
N ASP A 84 13.83 15.66 -1.50
CA ASP A 84 12.77 16.09 -0.56
C ASP A 84 11.40 16.09 -1.25
N LYS A 85 11.32 16.76 -2.40
CA LYS A 85 10.09 16.85 -3.20
C LYS A 85 9.59 15.46 -3.60
N PHE A 86 10.50 14.56 -4.00
CA PHE A 86 10.14 13.18 -4.32
C PHE A 86 9.63 12.43 -3.09
N MET A 87 10.33 12.49 -1.95
CA MET A 87 9.92 11.80 -0.73
C MET A 87 8.53 12.26 -0.26
N GLU A 88 8.28 13.57 -0.30
CA GLU A 88 7.00 14.18 0.08
C GLU A 88 5.88 13.81 -0.89
N ALA A 89 6.10 13.99 -2.20
CA ALA A 89 5.11 13.64 -3.22
C ALA A 89 4.72 12.16 -3.10
N TYR A 90 5.70 11.27 -2.88
CA TYR A 90 5.45 9.86 -2.67
C TYR A 90 4.55 9.60 -1.46
N CYS A 91 4.86 10.21 -0.30
CA CYS A 91 4.04 10.08 0.90
C CYS A 91 2.61 10.61 0.69
N VAL A 92 2.46 11.77 0.03
CA VAL A 92 1.16 12.37 -0.26
C VAL A 92 0.33 11.48 -1.19
N THR A 93 0.94 10.95 -2.25
CA THR A 93 0.26 10.02 -3.17
C THR A 93 -0.19 8.76 -2.45
N LEU A 94 0.65 8.17 -1.60
CA LEU A 94 0.28 7.00 -0.82
C LEU A 94 -0.84 7.27 0.17
N LYS A 95 -0.79 8.41 0.88
CA LYS A 95 -1.87 8.81 1.79
C LYS A 95 -3.21 8.93 1.06
N LYS A 96 -3.20 9.60 -0.09
CA LYS A 96 -4.39 9.75 -0.92
C LYS A 96 -4.91 8.41 -1.43
N LEU A 97 -4.02 7.54 -1.91
CA LEU A 97 -4.39 6.18 -2.32
C LEU A 97 -5.03 5.40 -1.17
N LYS A 98 -4.45 5.48 0.04
CA LYS A 98 -5.01 4.84 1.23
C LYS A 98 -6.43 5.35 1.52
N GLU A 99 -6.62 6.67 1.55
CA GLU A 99 -7.92 7.29 1.83
C GLU A 99 -8.97 6.87 0.78
N GLU A 100 -8.60 6.83 -0.50
CA GLU A 100 -9.48 6.42 -1.60
C GLU A 100 -9.80 4.90 -1.59
N MET A 101 -8.95 4.08 -0.97
CA MET A 101 -9.15 2.62 -0.89
C MET A 101 -9.92 2.18 0.35
N GLU A 102 -9.88 2.95 1.44
CA GLU A 102 -10.42 2.53 2.74
C GLU A 102 -11.95 2.36 2.72
N GLU A 103 -12.67 3.32 2.14
CA GLU A 103 -14.13 3.28 1.99
C GLU A 103 -14.62 2.07 1.17
N PRO A 104 -14.20 1.86 -0.09
CA PRO A 104 -14.69 0.74 -0.90
C PRO A 104 -14.30 -0.64 -0.32
N GLN A 105 -13.17 -0.74 0.39
CA GLN A 105 -12.81 -1.98 1.09
C GLN A 105 -13.77 -2.27 2.25
N GLN A 106 -14.10 -1.26 3.05
CA GLN A 106 -15.03 -1.41 4.18
C GLN A 106 -16.43 -1.75 3.69
N GLU A 107 -16.92 -1.06 2.66
CA GLU A 107 -18.22 -1.35 2.03
C GLU A 107 -18.30 -2.77 1.48
N SER A 108 -17.24 -3.23 0.79
CA SER A 108 -17.16 -4.59 0.26
C SER A 108 -17.19 -5.64 1.38
N MET A 109 -16.45 -5.40 2.47
CA MET A 109 -16.43 -6.29 3.64
C MET A 109 -17.79 -6.36 4.31
N GLU A 110 -18.46 -5.23 4.49
CA GLU A 110 -19.81 -5.17 5.06
C GLU A 110 -20.83 -5.91 4.19
N PHE A 111 -20.80 -5.68 2.88
CA PHE A 111 -21.65 -6.41 1.93
C PHE A 111 -21.45 -7.92 2.02
N ILE A 112 -20.19 -8.39 2.04
CA ILE A 112 -19.87 -9.82 2.17
C ILE A 112 -20.40 -10.39 3.49
N ASN A 113 -20.23 -9.68 4.62
CA ASN A 113 -20.72 -10.13 5.92
C ASN A 113 -22.25 -10.22 5.97
N ILE A 114 -22.95 -9.26 5.37
CA ILE A 114 -24.41 -9.28 5.24
C ILE A 114 -24.85 -10.53 4.45
N MET A 115 -24.19 -10.80 3.32
CA MET A 115 -24.49 -11.98 2.50
C MET A 115 -24.26 -13.29 3.26
N TYR A 116 -23.16 -13.41 4.01
CA TYR A 116 -22.93 -14.59 4.85
C TYR A 116 -24.02 -14.78 5.91
N SER A 117 -24.42 -13.71 6.60
CA SER A 117 -25.51 -13.77 7.59
C SER A 117 -26.82 -14.25 6.98
N GLN A 118 -27.18 -13.75 5.80
CA GLN A 118 -28.41 -14.16 5.10
C GLN A 118 -28.37 -15.64 4.69
N LEU A 119 -27.20 -16.15 4.29
CA LEU A 119 -27.03 -17.56 3.94
C LEU A 119 -27.11 -18.47 5.17
N ASP A 120 -26.54 -18.04 6.30
CA ASP A 120 -26.62 -18.78 7.57
C ASP A 120 -28.06 -18.88 8.07
N ASP A 121 -28.83 -17.79 8.01
CA ASP A 121 -30.25 -17.78 8.38
C ASP A 121 -31.05 -18.79 7.52
N LEU A 122 -30.80 -18.83 6.21
CA LEU A 122 -31.45 -19.77 5.30
C LEU A 122 -31.10 -21.23 5.62
N LEU A 123 -29.86 -21.51 6.03
CA LEU A 123 -29.43 -22.86 6.42
C LEU A 123 -30.12 -23.31 7.72
N LEU A 124 -30.28 -22.40 8.68
CA LEU A 124 -30.98 -22.67 9.95
C LEU A 124 -32.48 -22.88 9.75
N ASP A 125 -33.08 -22.19 8.79
CA ASP A 125 -34.51 -22.26 8.48
C ASP A 125 -34.90 -23.47 7.60
N THR A 126 -33.96 -24.36 7.25
CA THR A 126 -34.32 -25.63 6.60
C THR A 126 -34.86 -26.62 7.64
N PRO A 127 -36.17 -26.89 7.71
CA PRO A 127 -36.67 -27.96 8.56
C PRO A 127 -36.06 -29.28 8.05
N SER A 128 -35.41 -30.02 8.94
CA SER A 128 -34.94 -31.38 8.64
C SER A 128 -36.17 -32.20 8.22
N SER A 129 -36.35 -32.38 6.92
CA SER A 129 -37.44 -33.22 6.41
C SER A 129 -37.18 -34.63 6.90
N SER A 130 -37.93 -35.02 7.93
CA SER A 130 -38.01 -36.37 8.51
C SER A 130 -39.37 -36.96 8.21
#